data_AF-A0A660PI62-F1
#
_entry.id   AF-A0A660PI62-F1
#
_cell.length_a   1.000
_cell.length_b   1.000
_cell.length_c   1.000
_cell.angle_alpha   90.00
_cell.angle_beta   90.00
_cell.angle_gamma   90.00
#
_symmetry.space_group_name_H-M   'P 1'
#
loop_
_entity.id
_entity.type
_entity.pdbx_description
1 polymer ?
#
loop_
_entity_poly.entity_id
_entity_poly.type
_entity_poly.pdbx_seq_one_letter_code
_entity_poly.pdbx_strand_id
1 'polypeptide(L)'
;MRCLIASLIVFIIITSQDNNWFYNSRDDNECTIAVIGGSATVDGRPILWKNRDVRNADQKYLYIPGCYTEQETTFAYIGNFYADDSTRCFMGINECGFAVVNANCYNLPDSLNNEGLDDGDIMHWALQRCRDITDWEMFLDLTNELGREDPWIFGVIDSYGGAVLYECGNFSWIKYDTKIPANAPDGVIVRTTFALSGNDDVEGIERYKRACHLFYNRPAFRPIDIKYFLQTIIRDFACDMCNPYPLPYYGQMGDLPVGFIDALYTINRYKTRSCSLIRGVLEDENPKLATTFAILGQPALSIAIPLWVASGEVPIYLNGEQHAPWYDIISERMKLLYPLKEHPTCMNTLYLLDSTGAGVYSYTLPLEDWGVRQAEQNLRSWRNQIVNPGIIRSAQGEICGALWQGFVNESDSIIRAFEVKEAAFEYRLSNYPNPFNVSTTIYLDLNDRDNINTVSVNIYNILGQKVAGLGEVDLYNGYASVTWNGCDDSGMLLASGVYFYCIENPRIRKTGKMILLR
;
A
#
# COMPACT_ATOMS: atom_id res chain seq x y z
N MET A 1 -12.66 -7.92 -41.01
CA MET A 1 -12.66 -7.16 -39.74
C MET A 1 -14.01 -7.14 -39.00
N ARG A 2 -15.15 -7.51 -39.61
CA ARG A 2 -16.43 -7.76 -38.89
C ARG A 2 -16.59 -9.20 -38.34
N CYS A 3 -15.78 -10.16 -38.78
CA CYS A 3 -15.95 -11.58 -38.42
C CYS A 3 -15.34 -12.01 -37.08
N LEU A 4 -14.32 -11.30 -36.54
CA LEU A 4 -13.66 -11.69 -35.29
C LEU A 4 -14.51 -11.39 -34.05
N ILE A 5 -15.35 -10.36 -34.11
CA ILE A 5 -16.28 -9.98 -33.04
C ILE A 5 -17.58 -10.80 -33.12
N ALA A 6 -17.92 -11.35 -34.29
CA ALA A 6 -19.14 -12.16 -34.47
C ALA A 6 -19.04 -13.57 -33.84
N SER A 7 -17.84 -14.14 -33.73
CA SER A 7 -17.61 -15.44 -33.07
C SER A 7 -17.83 -15.40 -31.54
N LEU A 8 -17.98 -14.20 -30.98
CA LEU A 8 -18.11 -13.90 -29.56
C LEU A 8 -19.46 -14.32 -28.96
N ILE A 9 -20.49 -14.53 -29.80
CA ILE A 9 -21.86 -14.83 -29.35
C ILE A 9 -22.03 -16.28 -28.85
N VAL A 10 -21.17 -17.23 -29.26
CA VAL A 10 -21.39 -18.66 -28.96
C VAL A 10 -20.59 -19.15 -27.75
N PHE A 11 -19.46 -18.51 -27.42
CA PHE A 11 -18.60 -18.95 -26.32
C PHE A 11 -19.00 -18.37 -24.95
N ILE A 12 -19.56 -17.15 -24.93
CA ILE A 12 -20.03 -16.48 -23.70
C ILE A 12 -21.19 -17.24 -23.03
N ILE A 13 -21.91 -18.08 -23.78
CA ILE A 13 -23.11 -18.79 -23.31
C ILE A 13 -22.78 -20.07 -22.50
N ILE A 14 -21.51 -20.53 -22.41
CA ILE A 14 -21.21 -21.89 -21.90
C ILE A 14 -20.42 -21.94 -20.57
N THR A 15 -19.90 -20.84 -20.03
CA THR A 15 -19.10 -20.90 -18.78
C THR A 15 -19.37 -19.76 -17.81
N SER A 16 -20.52 -19.75 -17.14
CA SER A 16 -20.68 -19.08 -15.84
C SER A 16 -21.86 -19.67 -15.05
N GLN A 17 -21.68 -20.90 -14.57
CA GLN A 17 -22.45 -21.39 -13.43
C GLN A 17 -21.48 -22.08 -12.49
N ASP A 18 -21.15 -21.40 -11.40
CA ASP A 18 -21.05 -21.91 -10.03
C ASP A 18 -20.11 -21.02 -9.20
N ASN A 19 -20.68 -20.23 -8.29
CA ASN A 19 -20.54 -20.52 -6.85
C ASN A 19 -21.28 -19.49 -5.99
N ASN A 20 -22.12 -20.01 -5.10
CA ASN A 20 -22.80 -19.29 -4.03
C ASN A 20 -21.79 -18.65 -3.06
N TRP A 21 -21.85 -17.32 -2.90
CA TRP A 21 -21.48 -16.64 -1.67
C TRP A 21 -22.58 -15.64 -1.31
N PHE A 22 -23.19 -15.83 -0.15
CA PHE A 22 -24.21 -14.96 0.41
C PHE A 22 -23.62 -13.57 0.69
N TYR A 23 -24.12 -12.53 0.04
CA TYR A 23 -23.78 -11.12 0.32
C TYR A 23 -24.89 -10.43 1.12
N ASN A 24 -24.50 -9.76 2.21
CA ASN A 24 -25.25 -8.64 2.76
C ASN A 24 -24.30 -7.66 3.48
N SER A 25 -23.50 -6.93 2.70
CA SER A 25 -22.84 -5.66 3.01
C SER A 25 -22.06 -5.22 1.77
N ARG A 26 -22.08 -3.94 1.39
CA ARG A 26 -21.32 -3.38 0.24
C ARG A 26 -19.93 -4.00 0.13
N ASP A 27 -19.56 -4.46 -1.07
CA ASP A 27 -18.28 -5.13 -1.28
C ASP A 27 -17.13 -4.15 -1.01
N ASP A 28 -16.30 -4.45 -0.02
CA ASP A 28 -15.39 -3.52 0.69
C ASP A 28 -14.08 -3.18 -0.08
N ASN A 29 -14.14 -3.32 -1.41
CA ASN A 29 -13.03 -3.23 -2.37
C ASN A 29 -12.91 -1.82 -2.94
N GLU A 30 -11.83 -1.12 -2.62
CA GLU A 30 -11.82 0.34 -2.70
C GLU A 30 -10.59 0.91 -3.40
N CYS A 31 -10.43 0.68 -4.71
CA CYS A 31 -9.18 1.02 -5.40
C CYS A 31 -9.00 2.53 -5.65
N THR A 32 -7.75 2.95 -5.85
CA THR A 32 -7.38 4.28 -6.35
C THR A 32 -6.68 4.12 -7.69
N ILE A 33 -7.13 4.82 -8.74
CA ILE A 33 -6.55 4.76 -10.07
C ILE A 33 -6.26 6.15 -10.63
N ALA A 34 -5.28 6.22 -11.53
CA ALA A 34 -5.12 7.38 -12.38
C ALA A 34 -4.63 7.01 -13.78
N VAL A 35 -5.02 7.85 -14.73
CA VAL A 35 -4.58 7.81 -16.12
C VAL A 35 -3.82 9.10 -16.40
N ILE A 36 -2.58 8.98 -16.83
CA ILE A 36 -1.66 10.09 -17.03
C ILE A 36 -1.24 10.10 -18.50
N GLY A 37 -1.59 11.17 -19.21
CA GLY A 37 -1.18 11.39 -20.58
C GLY A 37 0.30 11.72 -20.69
N GLY A 38 0.89 11.43 -21.85
CA GLY A 38 2.31 11.68 -22.11
C GLY A 38 2.75 13.13 -21.91
N SER A 39 1.85 14.10 -22.09
CA SER A 39 2.12 15.53 -21.84
C SER A 39 2.42 15.86 -20.38
N ALA A 40 2.05 14.99 -19.43
CA ALA A 40 2.27 15.18 -18.00
C ALA A 40 3.53 14.47 -17.46
N THR A 41 4.15 13.60 -18.26
CA THR A 41 5.30 12.77 -17.84
C THR A 41 6.62 13.32 -18.34
N VAL A 42 7.72 13.01 -17.65
CA VAL A 42 9.06 13.52 -17.99
C VAL A 42 9.56 13.08 -19.36
N ASP A 43 9.01 12.01 -19.91
CA ASP A 43 9.55 11.32 -21.08
C ASP A 43 8.53 11.13 -22.21
N GLY A 44 7.34 11.71 -22.06
CA GLY A 44 6.29 11.69 -23.08
C GLY A 44 5.44 10.41 -23.12
N ARG A 45 5.74 9.38 -22.31
CA ARG A 45 4.97 8.12 -22.31
C ARG A 45 3.77 8.21 -21.38
N PRO A 46 2.61 7.65 -21.77
CA PRO A 46 1.47 7.57 -20.89
C PRO A 46 1.75 6.61 -19.73
N ILE A 47 1.12 6.88 -18.58
CA ILE A 47 1.22 6.04 -17.38
C ILE A 47 -0.20 5.69 -16.92
N LEU A 48 -0.37 4.43 -16.56
CA LEU A 48 -1.58 3.90 -15.94
C LEU A 48 -1.24 3.38 -14.54
N TRP A 49 -2.02 3.78 -13.55
CA TRP A 49 -1.76 3.46 -12.15
C TRP A 49 -2.99 2.87 -11.46
N LYS A 50 -2.76 1.86 -10.61
CA LYS A 50 -3.75 1.35 -9.66
C LYS A 50 -3.09 0.94 -8.33
N ASN A 51 -3.57 1.52 -7.22
CA ASN A 51 -3.49 0.90 -5.90
C ASN A 51 -4.71 0.00 -5.71
N ARG A 52 -4.49 -1.31 -5.51
CA ARG A 52 -5.56 -2.29 -5.35
C ARG A 52 -5.81 -2.57 -3.87
N ASP A 53 -6.97 -2.13 -3.42
CA ASP A 53 -7.37 -2.22 -2.02
C ASP A 53 -8.48 -3.26 -1.87
N VAL A 54 -8.13 -4.41 -1.30
CA VAL A 54 -9.05 -5.54 -1.13
C VAL A 54 -8.89 -6.19 0.23
N ARG A 55 -9.95 -6.84 0.70
CA ARG A 55 -9.92 -7.59 1.95
C ARG A 55 -9.35 -8.99 1.73
N ASN A 56 -8.27 -9.30 2.45
CA ASN A 56 -7.77 -10.65 2.73
C ASN A 56 -7.59 -11.59 1.53
N ALA A 57 -7.29 -11.06 0.36
CA ALA A 57 -7.09 -11.85 -0.83
C ALA A 57 -5.65 -11.66 -1.33
N ASP A 58 -4.90 -12.75 -1.30
CA ASP A 58 -3.50 -12.76 -1.69
C ASP A 58 -3.40 -12.51 -3.20
N GLN A 59 -2.32 -11.86 -3.60
CA GLN A 59 -2.15 -11.40 -4.98
C GLN A 59 -0.96 -12.11 -5.61
N LYS A 60 -0.99 -12.25 -6.94
CA LYS A 60 0.17 -12.67 -7.73
C LYS A 60 0.18 -12.00 -9.10
N TYR A 61 1.31 -12.06 -9.79
CA TYR A 61 1.41 -11.67 -11.19
C TYR A 61 1.58 -12.91 -12.06
N LEU A 62 0.83 -12.97 -13.16
CA LEU A 62 0.90 -14.06 -14.12
C LEU A 62 1.25 -13.52 -15.49
N TYR A 63 2.01 -14.31 -16.24
CA TYR A 63 2.10 -14.19 -17.69
C TYR A 63 1.11 -15.17 -18.30
N ILE A 64 0.20 -14.66 -19.13
CA ILE A 64 -0.75 -15.47 -19.89
C ILE A 64 -0.28 -15.49 -21.34
N PRO A 65 0.04 -16.68 -21.91
CA PRO A 65 0.48 -16.78 -23.29
C PRO A 65 -0.66 -16.46 -24.26
N GLY A 66 -0.32 -15.84 -25.38
CA GLY A 66 -1.23 -15.67 -26.51
C GLY A 66 -1.44 -16.99 -27.26
N CYS A 67 -2.61 -17.13 -27.89
CA CYS A 67 -2.95 -18.22 -28.79
C CYS A 67 -2.95 -17.69 -30.23
N TYR A 68 -2.24 -18.34 -31.15
CA TYR A 68 -2.12 -17.89 -32.55
C TYR A 68 -2.39 -19.06 -33.49
N THR A 69 -3.67 -19.40 -33.62
CA THR A 69 -4.16 -20.48 -34.48
C THR A 69 -5.04 -19.92 -35.60
N GLU A 70 -5.37 -20.74 -36.59
CA GLU A 70 -6.32 -20.33 -37.63
C GLU A 70 -7.73 -20.04 -37.08
N GLN A 71 -8.08 -20.67 -35.96
CA GLN A 71 -9.42 -20.60 -35.35
C GLN A 71 -9.52 -19.50 -34.28
N GLU A 72 -8.42 -19.20 -33.59
CA GLU A 72 -8.39 -18.24 -32.49
C GLU A 72 -7.06 -17.47 -32.46
N THR A 73 -7.17 -16.16 -32.26
CA THR A 73 -6.04 -15.27 -32.01
C THR A 73 -6.26 -14.49 -30.73
N THR A 74 -5.39 -14.67 -29.74
CA THR A 74 -5.34 -13.91 -28.49
C THR A 74 -3.92 -13.42 -28.22
N PHE A 75 -3.82 -12.24 -27.62
CA PHE A 75 -2.55 -11.63 -27.24
C PHE A 75 -2.03 -12.19 -25.93
N ALA A 76 -0.71 -12.32 -25.84
CA ALA A 76 -0.04 -12.55 -24.57
C ALA A 76 -0.11 -11.30 -23.71
N TYR A 77 -0.17 -11.48 -22.39
CA TYR A 77 -0.21 -10.37 -21.45
C TYR A 77 0.36 -10.72 -20.08
N ILE A 78 0.69 -9.68 -19.31
CA ILE A 78 0.99 -9.79 -17.88
C ILE A 78 -0.13 -9.11 -17.12
N GLY A 79 -0.63 -9.78 -16.07
CA GLY A 79 -1.70 -9.27 -15.24
C GLY A 79 -1.50 -9.56 -13.76
N ASN A 80 -2.20 -8.81 -12.91
CA ASN A 80 -2.34 -9.08 -11.48
C ASN A 80 -3.65 -9.86 -11.22
N PHE A 81 -3.54 -10.92 -10.43
CA PHE A 81 -4.58 -11.89 -10.15
C PHE A 81 -4.67 -12.12 -8.65
N TYR A 82 -5.78 -12.70 -8.20
CA TYR A 82 -5.81 -13.36 -6.92
C TYR A 82 -4.87 -14.58 -6.92
N ALA A 83 -4.39 -14.96 -5.75
CA ALA A 83 -3.47 -16.08 -5.60
C ALA A 83 -4.15 -17.42 -5.94
N ASP A 84 -5.44 -17.56 -5.61
CA ASP A 84 -6.28 -18.74 -5.81
C ASP A 84 -7.14 -18.70 -7.09
N ASP A 85 -7.20 -17.57 -7.79
CA ASP A 85 -7.98 -17.38 -9.01
C ASP A 85 -7.12 -16.80 -10.13
N SER A 86 -6.89 -17.60 -11.17
CA SER A 86 -6.17 -17.21 -12.39
C SER A 86 -7.10 -16.90 -13.58
N THR A 87 -8.42 -16.94 -13.39
CA THR A 87 -9.39 -16.63 -14.44
C THR A 87 -9.72 -15.15 -14.49
N ARG A 88 -9.69 -14.44 -13.35
CA ARG A 88 -9.99 -13.00 -13.28
C ARG A 88 -8.77 -12.12 -13.06
N CYS A 89 -8.61 -11.12 -13.94
CA CYS A 89 -7.45 -10.21 -13.93
C CYS A 89 -7.88 -8.80 -13.47
N PHE A 90 -7.13 -8.17 -12.56
CA PHE A 90 -7.54 -6.88 -11.97
C PHE A 90 -6.70 -5.67 -12.38
N MET A 91 -5.71 -5.90 -13.25
CA MET A 91 -4.90 -4.90 -13.94
C MET A 91 -3.88 -5.62 -14.81
N GLY A 92 -3.52 -5.08 -15.96
CA GLY A 92 -2.50 -5.69 -16.81
C GLY A 92 -2.16 -4.91 -18.06
N ILE A 93 -1.23 -5.46 -18.83
CA ILE A 93 -0.80 -4.97 -20.14
C ILE A 93 -0.52 -6.14 -21.07
N ASN A 94 -0.91 -6.01 -22.33
CA ASN A 94 -0.67 -7.02 -23.36
C ASN A 94 0.49 -6.67 -24.29
N GLU A 95 0.86 -7.59 -25.18
CA GLU A 95 2.00 -7.43 -26.08
C GLU A 95 1.79 -6.37 -27.18
N CYS A 96 0.56 -5.88 -27.37
CA CYS A 96 0.24 -4.73 -28.23
C CYS A 96 0.45 -3.38 -27.54
N GLY A 97 0.73 -3.38 -26.23
CA GLY A 97 0.87 -2.18 -25.42
C GLY A 97 -0.46 -1.61 -24.92
N PHE A 98 -1.56 -2.34 -25.11
CA PHE A 98 -2.84 -2.01 -24.48
C PHE A 98 -2.80 -2.44 -23.01
N ALA A 99 -3.09 -1.51 -22.12
CA ALA A 99 -3.16 -1.76 -20.69
C ALA A 99 -4.49 -1.28 -20.11
N VAL A 100 -4.97 -1.99 -19.10
CA VAL A 100 -6.22 -1.69 -18.40
C VAL A 100 -6.07 -1.88 -16.90
N VAL A 101 -6.72 -1.00 -16.15
CA VAL A 101 -6.94 -1.09 -14.70
C VAL A 101 -8.39 -0.71 -14.42
N ASN A 102 -8.91 -1.12 -13.27
CA ASN A 102 -10.25 -0.71 -12.85
C ASN A 102 -10.34 -0.27 -11.37
N ALA A 103 -11.48 0.33 -11.03
CA ALA A 103 -11.96 0.55 -9.67
C ALA A 103 -13.48 0.36 -9.61
N ASN A 104 -14.00 0.02 -8.43
CA ASN A 104 -15.44 -0.03 -8.18
C ASN A 104 -16.09 1.35 -8.30
N CYS A 105 -17.39 1.39 -8.58
CA CYS A 105 -18.13 2.64 -8.70
C CYS A 105 -19.51 2.54 -8.05
N TYR A 106 -19.66 3.05 -6.83
CA TYR A 106 -20.89 2.84 -6.06
C TYR A 106 -21.99 3.88 -6.31
N ASN A 107 -21.69 4.94 -7.06
CA ASN A 107 -22.58 6.10 -7.21
C ASN A 107 -23.16 6.26 -8.62
N LEU A 108 -22.94 5.28 -9.49
CA LEU A 108 -23.68 5.14 -10.74
C LEU A 108 -24.91 4.27 -10.50
N PRO A 109 -25.98 4.43 -11.30
CA PRO A 109 -27.15 3.55 -11.21
C PRO A 109 -26.74 2.10 -11.45
N ASP A 110 -27.06 1.25 -10.48
CA ASP A 110 -26.99 -0.20 -10.59
C ASP A 110 -28.41 -0.78 -10.64
N SER A 111 -28.62 -1.76 -11.52
CA SER A 111 -29.93 -2.35 -11.81
C SER A 111 -29.91 -3.86 -12.01
N LEU A 112 -28.73 -4.49 -11.93
CA LEU A 112 -28.59 -5.90 -12.28
C LEU A 112 -28.56 -6.85 -11.08
N ASN A 113 -28.54 -6.36 -9.83
CA ASN A 113 -28.51 -7.20 -8.62
C ASN A 113 -27.45 -8.32 -8.72
N ASN A 114 -26.27 -7.99 -9.25
CA ASN A 114 -25.16 -8.91 -9.49
C ASN A 114 -25.40 -9.97 -10.59
N GLU A 115 -26.33 -9.73 -11.51
CA GLU A 115 -26.52 -10.55 -12.71
C GLU A 115 -25.85 -9.87 -13.92
N GLY A 116 -24.59 -10.21 -14.24
CA GLY A 116 -23.91 -9.65 -15.41
C GLY A 116 -22.48 -10.14 -15.59
N LEU A 117 -21.72 -9.45 -16.44
CA LEU A 117 -20.30 -9.71 -16.67
C LEU A 117 -19.44 -9.07 -15.57
N ASP A 118 -18.61 -9.87 -14.89
CA ASP A 118 -17.62 -9.48 -13.87
C ASP A 118 -16.47 -8.63 -14.47
N ASP A 119 -15.95 -7.65 -13.72
CA ASP A 119 -14.88 -6.74 -14.15
C ASP A 119 -13.56 -7.45 -14.45
N GLY A 120 -13.24 -8.46 -13.64
CA GLY A 120 -12.06 -9.30 -13.75
C GLY A 120 -12.06 -10.13 -15.03
N ASP A 121 -13.23 -10.65 -15.43
CA ASP A 121 -13.43 -11.36 -16.69
C ASP A 121 -13.34 -10.40 -17.89
N ILE A 122 -14.02 -9.24 -17.80
CA ILE A 122 -13.96 -8.17 -18.82
C ILE A 122 -12.51 -7.77 -19.09
N MET A 123 -11.72 -7.51 -18.04
CA MET A 123 -10.31 -7.14 -18.19
C MET A 123 -9.46 -8.29 -18.74
N HIS A 124 -9.70 -9.53 -18.30
CA HIS A 124 -9.01 -10.71 -18.84
C HIS A 124 -9.23 -10.83 -20.35
N TRP A 125 -10.47 -10.74 -20.82
CA TRP A 125 -10.81 -10.85 -22.23
C TRP A 125 -10.30 -9.65 -23.04
N ALA A 126 -10.35 -8.45 -22.47
CA ALA A 126 -9.84 -7.25 -23.12
C ALA A 126 -8.33 -7.34 -23.34
N LEU A 127 -7.56 -7.78 -22.35
CA LEU A 127 -6.11 -7.98 -22.49
C LEU A 127 -5.76 -9.02 -23.57
N GLN A 128 -6.61 -10.03 -23.77
CA GLN A 128 -6.44 -11.02 -24.83
C GLN A 128 -6.80 -10.49 -26.24
N ARG A 129 -7.60 -9.43 -26.38
CA ARG A 129 -8.27 -9.10 -27.65
C ARG A 129 -8.12 -7.65 -28.12
N CYS A 130 -7.88 -6.70 -27.22
CA CYS A 130 -7.77 -5.28 -27.57
C CYS A 130 -6.34 -4.94 -27.94
N ARG A 131 -6.13 -4.34 -29.12
CA ARG A 131 -4.82 -3.78 -29.51
C ARG A 131 -4.63 -2.36 -29.01
N ASP A 132 -5.72 -1.63 -28.90
CA ASP A 132 -5.75 -0.20 -28.60
C ASP A 132 -7.10 0.22 -28.01
N ILE A 133 -7.24 1.52 -27.74
CA ILE A 133 -8.46 2.10 -27.18
C ILE A 133 -9.68 1.94 -28.10
N THR A 134 -9.51 1.86 -29.41
CA THR A 134 -10.64 1.67 -30.34
C THR A 134 -11.24 0.28 -30.18
N ASP A 135 -10.39 -0.75 -30.12
CA ASP A 135 -10.85 -2.12 -29.84
C ASP A 135 -11.55 -2.19 -28.46
N TRP A 136 -11.04 -1.46 -27.46
CA TRP A 136 -11.64 -1.38 -26.13
C TRP A 136 -13.01 -0.71 -26.11
N GLU A 137 -13.19 0.43 -26.80
CA GLU A 137 -14.50 1.09 -26.89
C GLU A 137 -15.55 0.18 -27.56
N MET A 138 -15.16 -0.53 -28.63
CA MET A 138 -16.02 -1.53 -29.26
C MET A 138 -16.36 -2.69 -28.31
N PHE A 139 -15.40 -3.10 -27.48
CA PHE A 139 -15.61 -4.12 -26.46
C PHE A 139 -16.57 -3.64 -25.35
N LEU A 140 -16.43 -2.39 -24.92
CA LEU A 140 -17.36 -1.77 -23.96
C LEU A 140 -18.79 -1.66 -24.52
N ASP A 141 -18.95 -1.34 -25.81
CA ASP A 141 -20.26 -1.31 -26.47
C ASP A 141 -20.90 -2.70 -26.49
N LEU A 142 -20.13 -3.73 -26.78
CA LEU A 142 -20.61 -5.10 -26.78
C LEU A 142 -21.04 -5.57 -25.38
N THR A 143 -20.30 -5.20 -24.35
CA THR A 143 -20.72 -5.49 -22.96
C THR A 143 -21.97 -4.69 -22.54
N ASN A 144 -22.33 -3.58 -23.20
CA ASN A 144 -23.63 -2.92 -22.99
C ASN A 144 -24.81 -3.76 -23.52
N GLU A 145 -24.59 -4.71 -24.42
CA GLU A 145 -25.66 -5.59 -24.91
C GLU A 145 -25.98 -6.69 -23.89
N LEU A 146 -24.99 -7.12 -23.11
CA LEU A 146 -25.12 -8.19 -22.11
C LEU A 146 -25.41 -7.66 -20.70
N GLY A 147 -24.85 -6.50 -20.35
CA GLY A 147 -24.85 -5.96 -19.01
C GLY A 147 -23.57 -6.32 -18.24
N ARG A 148 -22.95 -5.31 -17.65
CA ARG A 148 -21.91 -5.45 -16.61
C ARG A 148 -22.56 -5.68 -15.27
N GLU A 149 -22.05 -6.64 -14.50
CA GLU A 149 -22.59 -7.02 -13.19
C GLU A 149 -22.80 -5.81 -12.27
N ASP A 150 -21.77 -4.97 -12.15
CA ASP A 150 -21.79 -3.73 -11.39
C ASP A 150 -21.28 -2.53 -12.23
N PRO A 151 -21.51 -1.30 -11.78
CA PRO A 151 -20.80 -0.15 -12.31
C PRO A 151 -19.32 -0.12 -11.89
N TRP A 152 -18.44 0.16 -12.85
CA TRP A 152 -17.01 0.26 -12.63
C TRP A 152 -16.38 1.42 -13.38
N ILE A 153 -15.19 1.80 -12.95
CA ILE A 153 -14.35 2.76 -13.64
C ILE A 153 -13.18 2.01 -14.25
N PHE A 154 -12.91 2.23 -15.53
CA PHE A 154 -11.76 1.64 -16.22
C PHE A 154 -10.80 2.72 -16.69
N GLY A 155 -9.52 2.58 -16.37
CA GLY A 155 -8.44 3.36 -16.96
C GLY A 155 -7.72 2.53 -18.01
N VAL A 156 -7.41 3.13 -19.16
CA VAL A 156 -6.68 2.46 -20.24
C VAL A 156 -5.60 3.35 -20.84
N ILE A 157 -4.52 2.72 -21.29
CA ILE A 157 -3.51 3.33 -22.15
C ILE A 157 -3.24 2.41 -23.34
N ASP A 158 -2.74 2.95 -24.44
CA ASP A 158 -2.30 2.17 -25.59
C ASP A 158 -0.92 2.63 -26.12
N SER A 159 -0.42 1.90 -27.11
CA SER A 159 0.86 2.17 -27.75
C SER A 159 0.84 3.37 -28.71
N TYR A 160 -0.33 3.95 -29.00
CA TYR A 160 -0.50 5.13 -29.84
C TYR A 160 -0.57 6.44 -29.03
N GLY A 161 -0.13 6.38 -27.76
CA GLY A 161 -0.15 7.51 -26.84
C GLY A 161 -1.57 7.87 -26.35
N GLY A 162 -2.53 6.96 -26.51
CA GLY A 162 -3.84 7.04 -25.90
C GLY A 162 -3.75 6.85 -24.39
N ALA A 163 -4.48 7.67 -23.64
CA ALA A 163 -4.59 7.58 -22.20
C ALA A 163 -5.96 8.13 -21.77
N VAL A 164 -6.88 7.22 -21.44
CA VAL A 164 -8.30 7.51 -21.28
C VAL A 164 -8.87 6.80 -20.04
N LEU A 165 -9.82 7.45 -19.38
CA LEU A 165 -10.62 6.88 -18.30
C LEU A 165 -12.10 6.78 -18.72
N TYR A 166 -12.77 5.71 -18.31
CA TYR A 166 -14.18 5.44 -18.56
C TYR A 166 -14.92 5.26 -17.24
N GLU A 167 -16.04 5.94 -17.08
CA GLU A 167 -17.02 5.67 -16.02
C GLU A 167 -18.14 4.84 -16.64
N CYS A 168 -18.28 3.58 -16.23
CA CYS A 168 -19.18 2.61 -16.85
C CYS A 168 -20.30 2.21 -15.88
N GLY A 169 -21.55 2.42 -16.27
CA GLY A 169 -22.71 1.78 -15.65
C GLY A 169 -22.93 0.37 -16.21
N ASN A 170 -23.99 -0.32 -15.78
CA ASN A 170 -24.27 -1.68 -16.27
C ASN A 170 -24.38 -1.75 -17.81
N PHE A 171 -24.95 -0.70 -18.44
CA PHE A 171 -25.28 -0.65 -19.88
C PHE A 171 -24.82 0.64 -20.59
N SER A 172 -23.93 1.42 -19.99
CA SER A 172 -23.43 2.65 -20.60
C SER A 172 -22.03 2.98 -20.14
N TRP A 173 -21.36 3.90 -20.85
CA TRP A 173 -20.08 4.43 -20.43
C TRP A 173 -19.91 5.90 -20.83
N ILE A 174 -19.12 6.64 -20.06
CA ILE A 174 -18.70 8.02 -20.34
C ILE A 174 -17.18 8.07 -20.40
N LYS A 175 -16.64 8.70 -21.44
CA LYS A 175 -15.20 8.79 -21.73
C LYS A 175 -14.60 10.11 -21.25
N TYR A 176 -13.42 10.00 -20.62
CA TYR A 176 -12.57 11.12 -20.22
C TYR A 176 -11.16 10.91 -20.79
N ASP A 177 -10.82 11.66 -21.83
CA ASP A 177 -9.51 11.62 -22.48
C ASP A 177 -8.52 12.62 -21.87
N THR A 178 -7.30 12.19 -21.54
CA THR A 178 -6.23 13.06 -21.00
C THR A 178 -5.77 14.14 -21.98
N LYS A 179 -6.05 13.98 -23.28
CA LYS A 179 -5.75 14.98 -24.32
C LYS A 179 -6.78 16.12 -24.36
N ILE A 180 -7.91 16.01 -23.64
CA ILE A 180 -8.94 17.03 -23.56
C ILE A 180 -8.74 17.84 -22.27
N PRO A 181 -8.36 19.13 -22.34
CA PRO A 181 -8.06 19.93 -21.15
C PRO A 181 -9.22 20.06 -20.15
N ALA A 182 -10.46 20.02 -20.62
CA ALA A 182 -11.64 20.03 -19.74
C ALA A 182 -11.76 18.77 -18.87
N ASN A 183 -11.24 17.64 -19.35
CA ASN A 183 -11.23 16.37 -18.62
C ASN A 183 -9.98 16.27 -17.73
N ALA A 184 -8.85 16.79 -18.22
CA ALA A 184 -7.54 16.62 -17.62
C ALA A 184 -6.68 17.90 -17.77
N PRO A 185 -6.90 18.93 -16.93
CA PRO A 185 -6.20 20.21 -17.04
C PRO A 185 -4.67 20.09 -17.09
N ASP A 186 -4.11 19.15 -16.33
CA ASP A 186 -2.67 18.87 -16.26
C ASP A 186 -2.29 17.51 -16.89
N GLY A 187 -3.10 17.02 -17.85
CA GLY A 187 -2.89 15.72 -18.51
C GLY A 187 -3.02 14.52 -17.58
N VAL A 188 -3.69 14.68 -16.43
CA VAL A 188 -3.91 13.64 -15.42
C VAL A 188 -5.41 13.53 -15.13
N ILE A 189 -5.91 12.30 -15.02
CA ILE A 189 -7.27 12.01 -14.58
C ILE A 189 -7.17 11.01 -13.43
N VAL A 190 -7.77 11.34 -12.29
CA VAL A 190 -7.81 10.50 -11.07
C VAL A 190 -9.23 10.02 -10.83
N ARG A 191 -9.39 8.77 -10.38
CA ARG A 191 -10.64 8.23 -9.83
C ARG A 191 -10.38 7.28 -8.67
N THR A 192 -11.39 7.15 -7.82
CA THR A 192 -11.42 6.20 -6.71
C THR A 192 -12.64 5.31 -6.88
N THR A 193 -13.48 5.18 -5.84
CA THR A 193 -14.67 4.33 -5.80
C THR A 193 -15.97 5.00 -6.26
N PHE A 194 -15.86 6.15 -6.92
CA PHE A 194 -16.99 6.95 -7.38
C PHE A 194 -16.69 7.62 -8.73
N ALA A 195 -17.72 7.77 -9.53
CA ALA A 195 -17.75 8.52 -10.78
C ALA A 195 -18.09 9.99 -10.53
N LEU A 196 -17.51 10.90 -11.30
CA LEU A 196 -17.93 12.31 -11.31
C LEU A 196 -19.25 12.53 -12.06
N SER A 197 -19.67 11.58 -12.89
CA SER A 197 -20.99 11.58 -13.53
C SER A 197 -22.11 10.96 -12.67
N GLY A 198 -21.76 10.39 -11.51
CA GLY A 198 -22.71 9.73 -10.60
C GLY A 198 -23.43 10.69 -9.65
N ASN A 199 -24.13 10.11 -8.68
CA ASN A 199 -24.80 10.85 -7.62
C ASN A 199 -23.82 11.27 -6.49
N ASP A 200 -24.35 11.88 -5.42
CA ASP A 200 -23.57 12.46 -4.32
C ASP A 200 -22.90 11.43 -3.38
N ASP A 201 -23.03 10.11 -3.60
CA ASP A 201 -22.31 9.08 -2.84
C ASP A 201 -20.82 9.04 -3.26
N VAL A 202 -19.98 9.79 -2.57
CA VAL A 202 -18.56 9.96 -2.90
C VAL A 202 -17.64 9.14 -1.99
N GLU A 203 -17.97 7.87 -1.77
CA GLU A 203 -17.09 6.95 -1.04
C GLU A 203 -15.68 6.94 -1.66
N GLY A 204 -14.64 7.10 -0.82
CA GLY A 204 -13.25 7.27 -1.27
C GLY A 204 -12.82 8.70 -1.63
N ILE A 205 -13.65 9.71 -1.38
CA ILE A 205 -13.34 11.14 -1.66
C ILE A 205 -12.00 11.61 -1.07
N GLU A 206 -11.62 11.14 0.12
CA GLU A 206 -10.37 11.54 0.77
C GLU A 206 -9.13 11.10 -0.04
N ARG A 207 -9.16 9.89 -0.60
CA ARG A 207 -8.12 9.38 -1.49
C ARG A 207 -8.10 10.17 -2.79
N TYR A 208 -9.28 10.50 -3.34
CA TYR A 208 -9.39 11.31 -4.55
C TYR A 208 -8.79 12.70 -4.35
N LYS A 209 -9.17 13.41 -3.27
CA LYS A 209 -8.62 14.72 -2.92
C LYS A 209 -7.10 14.66 -2.76
N ARG A 210 -6.59 13.65 -2.04
CA ARG A 210 -5.14 13.50 -1.82
C ARG A 210 -4.41 13.26 -3.13
N ALA A 211 -4.89 12.35 -3.97
CA ALA A 211 -4.27 12.05 -5.26
C ALA A 211 -4.29 13.30 -6.16
N CYS A 212 -5.42 13.99 -6.24
CA CYS A 212 -5.52 15.28 -6.94
C CYS A 212 -4.53 16.32 -6.38
N HIS A 213 -4.39 16.43 -5.06
CA HIS A 213 -3.41 17.32 -4.44
C HIS A 213 -1.96 16.98 -4.87
N LEU A 214 -1.59 15.70 -4.83
CA LEU A 214 -0.25 15.24 -5.22
C LEU A 214 0.06 15.48 -6.69
N PHE A 215 -0.94 15.36 -7.57
CA PHE A 215 -0.77 15.61 -8.99
C PHE A 215 -0.83 17.10 -9.34
N TYR A 216 -1.85 17.83 -8.92
CA TYR A 216 -2.10 19.19 -9.41
C TYR A 216 -1.30 20.29 -8.69
N ASN A 217 -0.78 20.01 -7.49
CA ASN A 217 0.11 20.94 -6.79
C ASN A 217 1.59 20.66 -7.04
N ARG A 218 1.92 19.84 -8.04
CA ARG A 218 3.31 19.64 -8.46
C ARG A 218 3.86 20.94 -9.10
N PRO A 219 5.10 21.36 -8.80
CA PRO A 219 5.70 22.46 -9.53
C PRO A 219 5.75 22.14 -11.03
N ALA A 220 5.41 23.08 -11.90
CA ALA A 220 5.35 22.86 -13.36
C ALA A 220 6.67 22.33 -13.96
N PHE A 221 7.82 22.59 -13.31
CA PHE A 221 9.14 22.08 -13.70
C PHE A 221 9.45 20.67 -13.18
N ARG A 222 8.53 20.02 -12.46
CA ARG A 222 8.62 18.62 -12.02
C ARG A 222 7.55 17.80 -12.73
N PRO A 223 7.79 17.40 -14.00
CA PRO A 223 6.92 16.44 -14.66
C PRO A 223 6.95 15.12 -13.89
N ILE A 224 5.95 14.27 -14.13
CA ILE A 224 5.83 12.99 -13.43
C ILE A 224 6.96 12.08 -13.88
N ASP A 225 7.89 11.79 -12.96
CA ASP A 225 8.91 10.77 -13.13
C ASP A 225 8.55 9.48 -12.38
N ILE A 226 8.99 8.34 -12.90
CA ILE A 226 8.65 7.02 -12.35
C ILE A 226 9.11 6.88 -10.91
N LYS A 227 10.29 7.38 -10.56
CA LYS A 227 10.82 7.28 -9.19
C LYS A 227 9.95 8.08 -8.21
N TYR A 228 9.64 9.32 -8.53
CA TYR A 228 8.75 10.15 -7.72
C TYR A 228 7.38 9.49 -7.54
N PHE A 229 6.81 8.94 -8.62
CA PHE A 229 5.52 8.26 -8.55
C PHE A 229 5.58 7.07 -7.58
N LEU A 230 6.54 6.16 -7.78
CA LEU A 230 6.69 4.97 -6.96
C LEU A 230 6.91 5.35 -5.48
N GLN A 231 7.84 6.25 -5.20
CA GLN A 231 8.28 6.51 -3.81
C GLN A 231 7.43 7.55 -3.08
N THR A 232 6.59 8.31 -3.78
CA THR A 232 5.74 9.34 -3.16
C THR A 232 4.27 9.01 -3.28
N ILE A 233 3.74 8.85 -4.50
CA ILE A 233 2.29 8.80 -4.74
C ILE A 233 1.70 7.46 -4.29
N ILE A 234 2.31 6.35 -4.71
CA ILE A 234 1.82 4.99 -4.41
C ILE A 234 1.84 4.68 -2.92
N ARG A 235 2.77 5.30 -2.18
CA ARG A 235 3.05 5.06 -0.76
C ARG A 235 2.51 6.17 0.14
N ASP A 236 1.62 7.03 -0.38
CA ASP A 236 1.18 8.20 0.36
C ASP A 236 0.23 7.86 1.51
N PHE A 237 0.53 8.44 2.68
CA PHE A 237 -0.17 8.22 3.95
C PHE A 237 -0.84 9.48 4.51
N ALA A 238 -1.08 10.50 3.69
CA ALA A 238 -1.79 11.69 4.13
C ALA A 238 -3.20 11.76 3.55
N CYS A 239 -4.11 12.38 4.30
CA CYS A 239 -5.46 12.75 3.91
C CYS A 239 -5.89 13.98 4.76
N ASP A 240 -7.15 14.41 4.66
CA ASP A 240 -7.62 15.55 5.47
C ASP A 240 -7.60 15.23 6.99
N MET A 241 -7.66 13.93 7.36
CA MET A 241 -7.72 13.47 8.75
C MET A 241 -6.34 13.23 9.39
N CYS A 242 -5.32 12.94 8.59
CA CYS A 242 -3.97 12.68 9.09
C CYS A 242 -2.91 13.10 8.08
N ASN A 243 -1.80 13.67 8.56
CA ASN A 243 -0.66 13.97 7.72
C ASN A 243 0.62 13.62 8.49
N PRO A 244 1.23 12.44 8.21
CA PRO A 244 2.38 11.96 8.95
C PRO A 244 3.71 12.52 8.44
N TYR A 245 3.70 13.45 7.48
CA TYR A 245 4.93 13.94 6.86
C TYR A 245 5.57 15.09 7.65
N PRO A 246 6.91 15.13 7.74
CA PRO A 246 7.87 14.13 7.22
C PRO A 246 7.78 12.81 7.99
N LEU A 247 8.01 11.69 7.29
CA LEU A 247 8.07 10.38 7.94
C LEU A 247 9.43 10.15 8.63
N PRO A 248 9.47 9.49 9.80
CA PRO A 248 8.29 9.02 10.54
C PRO A 248 7.53 10.15 11.22
N TYR A 249 6.28 9.87 11.57
CA TYR A 249 5.55 10.70 12.50
C TYR A 249 6.07 10.44 13.92
N TYR A 250 6.39 11.50 14.66
CA TYR A 250 6.83 11.40 16.08
C TYR A 250 5.79 11.94 17.07
N GLY A 251 4.63 12.38 16.59
CA GLY A 251 3.55 12.88 17.43
C GLY A 251 2.65 11.77 17.97
N GLN A 252 1.59 12.17 18.65
CA GLN A 252 0.53 11.28 19.13
C GLN A 252 -0.78 11.66 18.45
N MET A 253 -1.52 10.69 17.90
CA MET A 253 -2.81 10.91 17.24
C MET A 253 -3.94 10.37 18.11
N GLY A 254 -4.69 11.27 18.75
CA GLY A 254 -5.70 10.88 19.74
C GLY A 254 -5.08 10.03 20.85
N ASP A 255 -5.72 8.90 21.17
CA ASP A 255 -5.26 7.94 22.18
C ASP A 255 -4.29 6.89 21.63
N LEU A 256 -3.91 6.96 20.35
CA LEU A 256 -2.95 6.01 19.77
C LEU A 256 -1.55 6.19 20.37
N PRO A 257 -0.70 5.15 20.35
CA PRO A 257 0.70 5.28 20.77
C PRO A 257 1.47 6.30 19.92
N VAL A 258 2.55 6.84 20.48
CA VAL A 258 3.43 7.78 19.77
C VAL A 258 3.96 7.16 18.47
N GLY A 259 3.88 7.94 17.40
CA GLY A 259 4.31 7.57 16.04
C GLY A 259 3.32 6.73 15.26
N PHE A 260 2.13 6.47 15.81
CA PHE A 260 1.03 5.85 15.10
C PHE A 260 0.13 6.90 14.43
N ILE A 261 -0.43 6.50 13.28
CA ILE A 261 -1.49 7.22 12.59
C ILE A 261 -2.58 6.24 12.16
N ASP A 262 -3.81 6.72 12.02
CA ASP A 262 -4.87 5.99 11.33
C ASP A 262 -4.77 6.21 9.81
N ALA A 263 -4.47 5.14 9.06
CA ALA A 263 -4.33 5.16 7.61
C ALA A 263 -5.61 4.74 6.88
N LEU A 264 -6.78 4.71 7.55
CA LEU A 264 -8.03 4.23 6.95
C LEU A 264 -8.38 4.93 5.62
N TYR A 265 -8.19 6.25 5.53
CA TYR A 265 -8.62 7.05 4.38
C TYR A 265 -7.48 7.46 3.44
N THR A 266 -6.26 6.95 3.66
CA THR A 266 -5.09 7.31 2.85
C THR A 266 -5.02 6.49 1.57
N ILE A 267 -4.27 6.96 0.57
CA ILE A 267 -4.09 6.26 -0.71
C ILE A 267 -3.49 4.87 -0.46
N ASN A 268 -2.37 4.83 0.24
CA ASN A 268 -1.79 3.58 0.72
C ASN A 268 -2.31 3.27 2.11
N ARG A 269 -2.87 2.08 2.33
CA ARG A 269 -3.51 1.73 3.61
C ARG A 269 -3.48 0.25 3.90
N TYR A 270 -4.03 -0.16 5.05
CA TYR A 270 -4.02 -1.55 5.52
C TYR A 270 -4.52 -2.57 4.47
N LYS A 271 -5.52 -2.18 3.67
CA LYS A 271 -6.12 -3.03 2.63
C LYS A 271 -5.33 -3.04 1.31
N THR A 272 -4.29 -2.22 1.13
CA THR A 272 -3.53 -2.18 -0.14
C THR A 272 -2.71 -3.45 -0.29
N ARG A 273 -3.08 -4.32 -1.24
CA ARG A 273 -2.49 -5.67 -1.43
C ARG A 273 -1.59 -5.78 -2.65
N SER A 274 -1.74 -4.91 -3.62
CA SER A 274 -0.86 -4.81 -4.78
C SER A 274 -0.97 -3.43 -5.40
N CYS A 275 0.03 -3.06 -6.20
CA CYS A 275 -0.01 -1.87 -7.03
C CYS A 275 0.69 -2.13 -8.35
N SER A 276 0.12 -1.64 -9.45
CA SER A 276 0.83 -1.56 -10.73
C SER A 276 0.95 -0.11 -11.18
N LEU A 277 2.16 0.24 -11.59
CA LEU A 277 2.43 1.44 -12.38
C LEU A 277 2.89 0.98 -13.76
N ILE A 278 2.00 1.07 -14.75
CA ILE A 278 2.25 0.63 -16.12
C ILE A 278 2.65 1.85 -16.93
N ARG A 279 3.89 1.88 -17.41
CA ARG A 279 4.38 2.90 -18.34
C ARG A 279 4.26 2.36 -19.76
N GLY A 280 3.48 3.04 -20.58
CA GLY A 280 3.35 2.75 -22.00
C GLY A 280 4.61 3.11 -22.79
N VAL A 281 4.44 3.26 -24.10
CA VAL A 281 5.51 3.64 -25.04
C VAL A 281 5.13 4.90 -25.81
N LEU A 282 6.07 5.48 -26.55
CA LEU A 282 5.75 6.52 -27.53
C LEU A 282 5.11 5.87 -28.77
N GLU A 283 4.39 6.66 -29.57
CA GLU A 283 3.64 6.18 -30.75
C GLU A 283 4.49 5.38 -31.75
N ASP A 284 5.76 5.77 -31.93
CA ASP A 284 6.70 5.11 -32.84
C ASP A 284 7.63 4.08 -32.14
N GLU A 285 7.41 3.80 -30.86
CA GLU A 285 8.21 2.84 -30.09
C GLU A 285 7.60 1.43 -30.12
N ASN A 286 8.48 0.43 -29.99
CA ASN A 286 8.03 -0.95 -29.94
C ASN A 286 7.18 -1.20 -28.67
N PRO A 287 5.89 -1.61 -28.78
CA PRO A 287 5.00 -1.81 -27.63
C PRO A 287 5.50 -2.86 -26.64
N LYS A 288 6.35 -3.78 -27.10
CA LYS A 288 7.02 -4.79 -26.27
C LYS A 288 7.92 -4.21 -25.17
N LEU A 289 8.26 -2.92 -25.27
CA LEU A 289 9.06 -2.20 -24.29
C LEU A 289 8.21 -1.49 -23.21
N ALA A 290 6.88 -1.53 -23.32
CA ALA A 290 6.01 -1.08 -22.25
C ALA A 290 6.32 -1.87 -20.96
N THR A 291 6.38 -1.17 -19.84
CA THR A 291 6.95 -1.70 -18.60
C THR A 291 5.91 -1.61 -17.48
N THR A 292 5.64 -2.74 -16.84
CA THR A 292 4.87 -2.78 -15.59
C THR A 292 5.83 -2.75 -14.42
N PHE A 293 5.76 -1.72 -13.61
CA PHE A 293 6.40 -1.70 -12.29
C PHE A 293 5.42 -2.30 -11.29
N ALA A 294 5.57 -3.61 -11.06
CA ALA A 294 4.71 -4.42 -10.21
C ALA A 294 5.17 -4.35 -8.75
N ILE A 295 4.28 -3.93 -7.84
CA ILE A 295 4.48 -3.98 -6.40
C ILE A 295 3.51 -5.01 -5.83
N LEU A 296 4.05 -6.09 -5.28
CA LEU A 296 3.26 -7.15 -4.66
C LEU A 296 3.25 -7.01 -3.14
N GLY A 297 2.06 -7.07 -2.53
CA GLY A 297 1.85 -6.79 -1.11
C GLY A 297 1.71 -5.29 -0.80
N GLN A 298 1.74 -4.96 0.49
CA GLN A 298 1.69 -3.59 1.01
C GLN A 298 2.87 -2.74 0.46
N PRO A 299 2.60 -1.68 -0.34
CA PRO A 299 3.64 -0.87 -0.97
C PRO A 299 4.67 -0.27 -0.02
N ALA A 300 4.31 0.09 1.22
CA ALA A 300 5.28 0.61 2.18
C ALA A 300 6.31 -0.44 2.67
N LEU A 301 6.03 -1.73 2.46
CA LEU A 301 6.91 -2.83 2.86
C LEU A 301 7.59 -3.50 1.66
N SER A 302 7.17 -3.16 0.45
CA SER A 302 7.54 -3.84 -0.80
C SER A 302 8.24 -2.89 -1.77
N ILE A 303 8.70 -3.42 -2.90
CA ILE A 303 9.43 -2.70 -3.95
C ILE A 303 8.86 -3.02 -5.33
N ALA A 304 9.04 -2.11 -6.26
CA ALA A 304 8.63 -2.26 -7.64
C ALA A 304 9.58 -3.20 -8.41
N ILE A 305 9.01 -4.24 -9.00
CA ILE A 305 9.70 -5.16 -9.90
C ILE A 305 9.30 -4.81 -11.34
N PRO A 306 10.24 -4.46 -12.22
CA PRO A 306 9.93 -4.19 -13.62
C PRO A 306 9.64 -5.49 -14.37
N LEU A 307 8.52 -5.51 -15.08
CA LEU A 307 8.04 -6.64 -15.88
C LEU A 307 7.76 -6.21 -17.32
N TRP A 308 8.06 -7.08 -18.26
CA TRP A 308 7.80 -6.90 -19.69
C TRP A 308 7.08 -8.11 -20.24
N VAL A 309 5.98 -7.90 -20.97
CA VAL A 309 5.24 -9.01 -21.64
C VAL A 309 6.17 -9.78 -22.57
N ALA A 310 7.09 -9.09 -23.23
CA ALA A 310 8.07 -9.68 -24.13
C ALA A 310 9.09 -10.61 -23.47
N SER A 311 9.20 -10.62 -22.14
CA SER A 311 9.97 -11.65 -21.44
C SER A 311 9.34 -13.03 -21.66
N GLY A 312 8.01 -13.12 -21.79
CA GLY A 312 7.27 -14.36 -21.94
C GLY A 312 7.11 -15.17 -20.66
N GLU A 313 7.39 -14.57 -19.49
CA GLU A 313 7.16 -15.16 -18.16
C GLU A 313 7.14 -14.07 -17.07
N VAL A 314 6.57 -14.39 -15.91
CA VAL A 314 6.74 -13.58 -14.69
C VAL A 314 7.75 -14.29 -13.78
N PRO A 315 8.70 -13.57 -13.14
CA PRO A 315 9.66 -14.19 -12.23
C PRO A 315 8.97 -14.96 -11.10
N ILE A 316 9.57 -16.09 -10.70
CA ILE A 316 8.98 -17.03 -9.73
C ILE A 316 8.72 -16.43 -8.34
N TYR A 317 9.32 -15.28 -8.01
CA TYR A 317 9.06 -14.64 -6.72
C TYR A 317 7.70 -13.92 -6.68
N LEU A 318 7.16 -13.52 -7.84
CA LEU A 318 5.88 -12.83 -7.96
C LEU A 318 4.72 -13.76 -8.33
N ASN A 319 5.01 -15.06 -8.47
CA ASN A 319 4.08 -16.11 -8.86
C ASN A 319 4.27 -17.33 -7.94
N GLY A 320 3.29 -18.22 -7.84
CA GLY A 320 3.40 -19.48 -7.11
C GLY A 320 2.13 -20.33 -7.27
N GLU A 321 2.25 -21.63 -6.97
CA GLU A 321 1.12 -22.58 -7.09
C GLU A 321 -0.05 -22.20 -6.18
N GLN A 322 0.25 -21.81 -4.95
CA GLN A 322 -0.73 -21.31 -4.00
C GLN A 322 -0.52 -19.82 -3.78
N HIS A 323 0.62 -19.42 -3.19
CA HIS A 323 0.98 -18.01 -2.96
C HIS A 323 2.31 -17.65 -3.61
N ALA A 324 2.49 -16.36 -3.90
CA ALA A 324 3.76 -15.83 -4.38
C ALA A 324 4.74 -15.62 -3.20
N PRO A 325 5.99 -16.13 -3.27
CA PRO A 325 6.97 -15.99 -2.18
C PRO A 325 7.18 -14.55 -1.70
N TRP A 326 7.10 -13.58 -2.63
CA TRP A 326 7.19 -12.17 -2.29
C TRP A 326 6.03 -11.70 -1.42
N TYR A 327 4.81 -12.13 -1.73
CA TYR A 327 3.62 -11.75 -0.97
C TYR A 327 3.67 -12.32 0.46
N ASP A 328 4.08 -13.58 0.62
CA ASP A 328 4.19 -14.24 1.93
C ASP A 328 5.07 -13.43 2.91
N ILE A 329 6.24 -13.00 2.44
CA ILE A 329 7.15 -12.18 3.24
C ILE A 329 6.52 -10.84 3.65
N ILE A 330 5.82 -10.19 2.73
CA ILE A 330 5.15 -8.91 3.02
C ILE A 330 4.00 -9.09 3.99
N SER A 331 3.21 -10.16 3.83
CA SER A 331 2.08 -10.48 4.70
C SER A 331 2.51 -10.69 6.15
N GLU A 332 3.64 -11.37 6.36
CA GLU A 332 4.21 -11.52 7.71
C GLU A 332 4.63 -10.16 8.32
N ARG A 333 5.20 -9.27 7.51
CA ARG A 333 5.68 -7.94 7.98
C ARG A 333 4.56 -6.94 8.22
N MET A 334 3.38 -7.16 7.66
CA MET A 334 2.20 -6.35 7.97
C MET A 334 1.91 -6.31 9.46
N LYS A 335 2.25 -7.38 10.21
CA LYS A 335 2.07 -7.46 11.67
C LYS A 335 2.91 -6.44 12.44
N LEU A 336 4.03 -5.99 11.86
CA LEU A 336 4.91 -4.97 12.44
C LEU A 336 4.49 -3.55 12.04
N LEU A 337 3.98 -3.39 10.81
CA LEU A 337 3.46 -2.11 10.34
C LEU A 337 2.10 -1.77 10.97
N TYR A 338 1.21 -2.75 11.13
CA TYR A 338 -0.12 -2.61 11.71
C TYR A 338 -0.29 -3.55 12.93
N PRO A 339 0.40 -3.26 14.06
CA PRO A 339 0.45 -4.20 15.19
C PRO A 339 -0.80 -4.19 16.08
N LEU A 340 -1.67 -3.17 15.99
CA LEU A 340 -2.81 -3.00 16.88
C LEU A 340 -4.04 -3.78 16.38
N LYS A 341 -4.37 -4.89 17.05
CA LYS A 341 -5.52 -5.74 16.65
C LYS A 341 -6.87 -5.03 16.76
N GLU A 342 -7.05 -4.21 17.79
CA GLU A 342 -8.29 -3.45 18.03
C GLU A 342 -8.40 -2.21 17.11
N HIS A 343 -7.28 -1.80 16.50
CA HIS A 343 -7.18 -0.66 15.59
C HIS A 343 -6.42 -1.06 14.30
N PRO A 344 -6.99 -1.95 13.46
CA PRO A 344 -6.27 -2.60 12.35
C PRO A 344 -5.84 -1.64 11.23
N THR A 345 -6.41 -0.43 11.18
CA THR A 345 -6.06 0.61 10.22
C THR A 345 -4.92 1.50 10.70
N CYS A 346 -4.54 1.38 11.98
CA CYS A 346 -3.51 2.21 12.60
C CYS A 346 -2.12 1.62 12.37
N MET A 347 -1.26 2.39 11.70
CA MET A 347 0.10 1.97 11.36
C MET A 347 1.15 2.60 12.26
N ASN A 348 2.21 1.85 12.57
CA ASN A 348 3.41 2.32 13.23
C ASN A 348 4.39 2.93 12.23
N THR A 349 4.42 4.26 12.12
CA THR A 349 5.33 4.94 11.18
C THR A 349 6.80 4.81 11.57
N LEU A 350 7.11 4.51 12.84
CA LEU A 350 8.47 4.28 13.31
C LEU A 350 9.07 2.96 12.81
N TYR A 351 8.28 2.09 12.19
CA TYR A 351 8.80 0.91 11.50
C TYR A 351 9.46 1.27 10.15
N LEU A 352 9.16 2.46 9.60
CA LEU A 352 9.56 2.85 8.24
C LEU A 352 10.91 3.58 8.15
N LEU A 353 11.63 3.87 9.24
CA LEU A 353 12.68 4.92 9.28
C LEU A 353 13.83 4.82 8.26
N ASP A 354 14.03 5.88 7.48
CA ASP A 354 15.35 6.44 7.17
C ASP A 354 15.19 7.98 7.04
N SER A 355 16.16 8.87 7.28
CA SER A 355 17.58 8.92 6.94
C SER A 355 18.50 8.55 8.11
N THR A 356 18.61 7.24 8.32
CA THR A 356 19.51 6.52 9.25
C THR A 356 19.07 6.40 10.71
N GLY A 357 17.79 6.62 11.00
CA GLY A 357 17.12 5.99 12.15
C GLY A 357 16.83 4.48 11.98
N ALA A 358 17.08 3.94 10.78
CA ALA A 358 17.03 2.57 10.26
C ALA A 358 15.79 1.72 10.62
N GLY A 359 14.92 1.59 9.63
CA GLY A 359 13.71 0.77 9.51
C GLY A 359 13.53 0.38 8.04
N VAL A 360 12.31 0.04 7.61
CA VAL A 360 12.07 -0.57 6.30
C VAL A 360 12.61 0.24 5.11
N TYR A 361 12.52 1.56 5.14
CA TYR A 361 12.97 2.39 4.01
C TYR A 361 14.48 2.41 3.79
N SER A 362 15.28 2.02 4.79
CA SER A 362 16.74 1.97 4.63
C SER A 362 17.20 0.94 3.60
N TYR A 363 16.34 -0.03 3.23
CA TYR A 363 16.66 -1.01 2.20
C TYR A 363 15.66 -1.01 1.05
N THR A 364 14.36 -0.77 1.28
CA THR A 364 13.38 -0.81 0.18
C THR A 364 13.58 0.32 -0.82
N LEU A 365 13.80 1.56 -0.38
CA LEU A 365 13.99 2.69 -1.29
C LEU A 365 15.28 2.58 -2.12
N PRO A 366 16.46 2.25 -1.54
CA PRO A 366 17.68 2.06 -2.31
C PRO A 366 17.62 0.88 -3.30
N LEU A 367 16.97 -0.23 -2.93
CA LEU A 367 16.79 -1.38 -3.81
C LEU A 367 15.84 -1.04 -4.98
N GLU A 368 14.73 -0.37 -4.71
CA GLU A 368 13.80 0.08 -5.76
C GLU A 368 14.50 1.06 -6.72
N ASP A 369 15.28 2.00 -6.17
CA ASP A 369 16.14 2.91 -6.93
C ASP A 369 17.09 2.17 -7.87
N TRP A 370 17.72 1.09 -7.37
CA TRP A 370 18.61 0.26 -8.17
C TRP A 370 17.84 -0.46 -9.28
N GLY A 371 16.70 -1.08 -8.96
CA GLY A 371 15.87 -1.80 -9.93
C GLY A 371 15.35 -0.91 -11.05
N VAL A 372 14.84 0.28 -10.72
CA VAL A 372 14.41 1.29 -11.71
C VAL A 372 15.58 1.73 -12.59
N ARG A 373 16.77 1.97 -12.02
CA ARG A 373 17.96 2.32 -12.82
C ARG A 373 18.36 1.22 -13.78
N GLN A 374 18.33 -0.05 -13.36
CA GLN A 374 18.63 -1.18 -14.25
C GLN A 374 17.62 -1.28 -15.39
N ALA A 375 16.32 -1.14 -15.09
CA ALA A 375 15.27 -1.11 -16.11
C ALA A 375 15.50 0.02 -17.14
N GLU A 376 15.80 1.24 -16.68
CA GLU A 376 16.07 2.37 -17.58
C GLU A 376 17.31 2.16 -18.45
N GLN A 377 18.39 1.58 -17.91
CA GLN A 377 19.60 1.27 -18.66
C GLN A 377 19.30 0.27 -19.79
N ASN A 378 18.55 -0.79 -19.47
CA ASN A 378 18.13 -1.80 -20.44
C ASN A 378 17.22 -1.21 -21.52
N LEU A 379 16.20 -0.43 -21.13
CA LEU A 379 15.27 0.21 -22.07
C LEU A 379 16.00 1.16 -23.05
N ARG A 380 16.99 1.93 -22.58
CA ARG A 380 17.81 2.79 -23.45
C ARG A 380 18.58 1.99 -24.51
N SER A 381 19.09 0.82 -24.12
CA SER A 381 19.78 -0.09 -25.04
C SER A 381 18.81 -0.69 -26.07
N TRP A 382 17.68 -1.22 -25.59
CA TRP A 382 16.72 -1.95 -26.42
C TRP A 382 15.94 -1.07 -27.41
N ARG A 383 15.69 0.19 -27.08
CA ARG A 383 15.00 1.15 -27.99
C ARG A 383 15.72 1.36 -29.32
N ASN A 384 17.04 1.15 -29.35
CA ASN A 384 17.86 1.38 -30.55
C ASN A 384 18.19 0.08 -31.31
N GLN A 385 17.53 -1.03 -30.98
CA GLN A 385 17.88 -2.36 -31.49
C GLN A 385 16.62 -3.20 -31.76
N ILE A 386 16.79 -4.29 -32.51
CA ILE A 386 15.73 -5.30 -32.64
C ILE A 386 15.53 -5.96 -31.27
N VAL A 387 14.30 -5.91 -30.77
CA VAL A 387 13.94 -6.47 -29.46
C VAL A 387 14.00 -7.99 -29.50
N ASN A 388 14.87 -8.58 -28.67
CA ASN A 388 14.98 -10.02 -28.49
C ASN A 388 14.32 -10.45 -27.17
N PRO A 389 13.21 -11.23 -27.20
CA PRO A 389 12.54 -11.74 -26.02
C PRO A 389 13.45 -12.46 -25.00
N GLY A 390 14.45 -13.20 -25.48
CA GLY A 390 15.40 -13.90 -24.61
C GLY A 390 16.31 -12.95 -23.83
N ILE A 391 16.72 -11.84 -24.43
CA ILE A 391 17.51 -10.79 -23.75
C ILE A 391 16.65 -10.10 -22.68
N ILE A 392 15.40 -9.77 -23.00
CA ILE A 392 14.46 -9.18 -22.04
C ILE A 392 14.21 -10.14 -20.88
N ARG A 393 13.98 -11.43 -21.16
CA ARG A 393 13.78 -12.47 -20.14
C ARG A 393 14.98 -12.58 -19.20
N SER A 394 16.20 -12.65 -19.74
CA SER A 394 17.43 -12.71 -18.93
C SER A 394 17.54 -11.49 -18.03
N ALA A 395 17.40 -10.29 -18.60
CA ALA A 395 17.49 -9.05 -17.85
C ALA A 395 16.42 -8.91 -16.75
N GLN A 396 15.17 -9.29 -17.05
CA GLN A 396 14.08 -9.30 -16.06
C GLN A 396 14.39 -10.27 -14.91
N GLY A 397 14.86 -11.48 -15.24
CA GLY A 397 15.25 -12.49 -14.25
C GLY A 397 16.42 -12.04 -13.38
N GLU A 398 17.45 -11.45 -13.99
CA GLU A 398 18.63 -10.90 -13.29
C GLU A 398 18.25 -9.76 -12.34
N ILE A 399 17.45 -8.80 -12.80
CA ILE A 399 16.96 -7.69 -11.96
C ILE A 399 16.14 -8.25 -10.80
N CYS A 400 15.14 -9.10 -11.08
CA CYS A 400 14.25 -9.63 -10.06
C CYS A 400 14.99 -10.51 -9.03
N GLY A 401 15.91 -11.37 -9.48
CA GLY A 401 16.74 -12.20 -8.60
C GLY A 401 17.65 -11.39 -7.68
N ALA A 402 18.29 -10.33 -8.21
CA ALA A 402 19.10 -9.43 -7.40
C ALA A 402 18.27 -8.64 -6.39
N LEU A 403 17.11 -8.12 -6.81
CA LEU A 403 16.17 -7.43 -5.92
C LEU A 403 15.65 -8.36 -4.83
N TRP A 404 15.28 -9.60 -5.16
CA TRP A 404 14.84 -10.60 -4.20
C TRP A 404 15.92 -10.88 -3.15
N GLN A 405 17.13 -11.19 -3.60
CA GLN A 405 18.23 -11.54 -2.70
C GLN A 405 18.60 -10.38 -1.78
N GLY A 406 18.68 -9.15 -2.31
CA GLY A 406 18.92 -7.95 -1.52
C GLY A 406 17.80 -7.69 -0.53
N PHE A 407 16.54 -7.81 -0.98
CA PHE A 407 15.37 -7.60 -0.14
C PHE A 407 15.35 -8.56 1.04
N VAL A 408 15.49 -9.88 0.82
CA VAL A 408 15.48 -10.90 1.89
C VAL A 408 16.62 -10.68 2.88
N ASN A 409 17.85 -10.45 2.38
CA ASN A 409 19.02 -10.31 3.25
C ASN A 409 18.92 -9.08 4.19
N GLU A 410 18.57 -7.92 3.62
CA GLU A 410 18.53 -6.66 4.39
C GLU A 410 17.37 -6.65 5.38
N SER A 411 16.23 -7.18 4.96
CA SER A 411 15.03 -7.16 5.76
C SER A 411 15.11 -8.03 7.01
N ASP A 412 15.71 -9.21 6.95
CA ASP A 412 15.93 -10.05 8.13
C ASP A 412 16.83 -9.34 9.16
N SER A 413 17.80 -8.55 8.69
CA SER A 413 18.65 -7.73 9.57
C SER A 413 17.84 -6.63 10.26
N ILE A 414 17.01 -5.90 9.50
CA ILE A 414 16.18 -4.81 10.04
C ILE A 414 15.12 -5.33 11.00
N ILE A 415 14.46 -6.45 10.71
CA ILE A 415 13.46 -7.05 11.62
C ILE A 415 14.10 -7.38 12.96
N ARG A 416 15.25 -8.07 12.96
CA ARG A 416 15.98 -8.38 14.21
C ARG A 416 16.36 -7.13 14.98
N ALA A 417 16.85 -6.09 14.28
CA ALA A 417 17.21 -4.83 14.92
C ALA A 417 15.99 -4.09 15.50
N PHE A 418 14.85 -4.15 14.81
CA PHE A 418 13.60 -3.54 15.23
C PHE A 418 13.03 -4.25 16.46
N GLU A 419 12.97 -5.59 16.46
CA GLU A 419 12.54 -6.39 17.61
C GLU A 419 13.43 -6.16 18.85
N VAL A 420 14.75 -6.01 18.67
CA VAL A 420 15.67 -5.66 19.77
C VAL A 420 15.41 -4.24 20.29
N LYS A 421 15.17 -3.25 19.42
CA LYS A 421 14.81 -1.88 19.83
C LYS A 421 13.46 -1.83 20.55
N GLU A 422 12.46 -2.57 20.07
CA GLU A 422 11.17 -2.71 20.72
C GLU A 422 11.28 -3.34 22.11
N ALA A 423 12.13 -4.37 22.26
CA ALA A 423 12.44 -4.97 23.56
C ALA A 423 13.28 -4.05 24.48
N ALA A 424 13.94 -3.03 23.92
CA ALA A 424 14.81 -2.09 24.63
C ALA A 424 14.13 -0.76 25.02
N PHE A 425 12.81 -0.62 24.86
CA PHE A 425 12.06 0.46 25.50
C PHE A 425 12.06 0.25 27.02
N GLU A 426 13.13 0.68 27.69
CA GLU A 426 13.26 0.64 29.14
C GLU A 426 12.19 1.51 29.82
N TYR A 427 11.61 0.99 30.90
CA TYR A 427 10.80 1.77 31.83
C TYR A 427 11.59 3.00 32.30
N ARG A 428 11.07 4.19 32.05
CA ARG A 428 11.70 5.45 32.47
C ARG A 428 11.15 5.83 33.83
N LEU A 429 12.02 5.76 34.83
CA LEU A 429 11.71 6.16 36.19
C LEU A 429 12.56 7.36 36.55
N SER A 430 11.93 8.41 37.05
CA SER A 430 12.64 9.58 37.56
C SER A 430 11.93 10.16 38.77
N ASN A 431 12.62 11.01 39.52
CA ASN A 431 11.99 11.80 40.55
C ASN A 431 12.55 13.23 40.52
N TYR A 432 11.67 14.22 40.72
CA TYR A 432 12.06 15.63 40.77
C TYR A 432 11.26 16.37 41.87
N PRO A 433 11.92 17.25 42.65
CA PRO A 433 13.37 17.49 42.66
C PRO A 433 14.18 16.30 43.24
N ASN A 434 15.44 16.16 42.81
CA ASN A 434 16.39 15.21 43.40
C ASN A 434 17.82 15.81 43.33
N PRO A 435 18.44 16.18 44.46
CA PRO A 435 17.94 16.08 45.84
C PRO A 435 16.70 16.95 46.13
N PHE A 436 15.93 16.61 47.16
CA PHE A 436 14.74 17.35 47.61
C PHE A 436 14.75 17.63 49.12
N ASN A 437 13.98 18.62 49.58
CA ASN A 437 13.91 19.01 51.00
C ASN A 437 12.56 18.70 51.67
N VAL A 438 11.46 19.04 51.00
CA VAL A 438 10.10 18.81 51.50
C VAL A 438 9.45 17.60 50.84
N SER A 439 9.42 17.57 49.51
CA SER A 439 8.79 16.49 48.75
C SER A 439 9.46 16.30 47.39
N THR A 440 9.30 15.12 46.82
CA THR A 440 9.65 14.80 45.43
C THR A 440 8.47 14.11 44.78
N THR A 441 8.25 14.37 43.49
CA THR A 441 7.32 13.59 42.67
C THR A 441 8.12 12.54 41.93
N ILE A 442 7.67 11.30 41.98
CA ILE A 442 8.19 10.15 41.23
C ILE A 442 7.35 10.02 39.97
N TYR A 443 8.00 10.04 38.81
CA TYR A 443 7.38 9.89 37.50
C TYR A 443 7.64 8.49 36.97
N LEU A 444 6.56 7.84 36.52
CA LEU A 444 6.54 6.49 35.99
C LEU A 444 6.16 6.57 34.51
N ASP A 445 7.01 6.04 33.64
CA ASP A 445 6.74 5.79 32.23
C ASP A 445 7.11 4.32 31.98
N LEU A 446 6.07 3.49 32.04
CA LEU A 446 6.15 2.03 32.08
C LEU A 446 5.84 1.38 30.74
N ASN A 447 5.60 2.17 29.69
CA ASN A 447 5.22 1.70 28.36
C ASN A 447 3.91 0.87 28.37
N ASP A 448 2.93 1.24 27.55
CA ASP A 448 1.59 0.65 27.58
C ASP A 448 1.53 -0.83 27.14
N ARG A 449 2.65 -1.39 26.66
CA ARG A 449 2.73 -2.72 26.04
C ARG A 449 2.50 -3.89 26.99
N ASP A 450 2.74 -3.72 28.29
CA ASP A 450 2.64 -4.81 29.24
C ASP A 450 1.21 -5.02 29.79
N ASN A 451 0.23 -4.23 29.31
CA ASN A 451 -1.13 -4.15 29.87
C ASN A 451 -1.10 -4.00 31.40
N ILE A 452 -0.15 -3.20 31.88
CA ILE A 452 -0.02 -2.89 33.30
C ILE A 452 -0.92 -1.69 33.56
N ASN A 453 -1.99 -1.93 34.31
CA ASN A 453 -2.93 -0.88 34.68
C ASN A 453 -2.63 -0.33 36.07
N THR A 454 -1.92 -1.08 36.91
CA THR A 454 -1.59 -0.70 38.28
C THR A 454 -0.19 -1.14 38.69
N VAL A 455 0.44 -0.33 39.55
CA VAL A 455 1.71 -0.66 40.21
C VAL A 455 1.67 -0.22 41.67
N SER A 456 2.30 -1.00 42.55
CA SER A 456 2.52 -0.57 43.93
C SER A 456 3.83 0.20 44.04
N VAL A 457 3.85 1.28 44.83
CA VAL A 457 5.04 2.12 45.02
C VAL A 457 5.44 2.13 46.50
N ASN A 458 6.65 1.68 46.80
CA ASN A 458 7.18 1.53 48.16
C ASN A 458 8.52 2.26 48.31
N ILE A 459 8.79 2.86 49.47
CA ILE A 459 10.05 3.57 49.78
C ILE A 459 10.88 2.75 50.77
N TYR A 460 12.19 2.67 50.52
CA TYR A 460 13.15 1.93 51.31
C TYR A 460 14.33 2.80 51.72
N ASN A 461 14.90 2.51 52.89
CA ASN A 461 16.17 3.09 53.33
C ASN A 461 17.38 2.29 52.76
N ILE A 462 18.60 2.77 53.06
CA ILE A 462 19.85 2.11 52.62
C ILE A 462 20.05 0.69 53.17
N LEU A 463 19.34 0.31 54.24
CA LEU A 463 19.38 -1.04 54.82
C LEU A 463 18.36 -1.98 54.15
N GLY A 464 17.61 -1.50 53.15
CA GLY A 464 16.57 -2.26 52.47
C GLY A 464 15.28 -2.41 53.28
N GLN A 465 15.12 -1.65 54.36
CA GLN A 465 13.90 -1.66 55.16
C GLN A 465 12.86 -0.76 54.49
N LYS A 466 11.63 -1.26 54.33
CA LYS A 466 10.50 -0.45 53.87
C LYS A 466 10.18 0.60 54.95
N VAL A 467 10.23 1.86 54.55
CA VAL A 467 9.94 3.01 55.44
C VAL A 467 8.61 3.68 55.10
N ALA A 468 8.14 3.60 53.85
CA ALA A 468 6.83 4.09 53.47
C ALA A 468 6.20 3.26 52.34
N GLY A 469 4.87 3.18 52.30
CA GLY A 469 4.09 2.71 51.15
C GLY A 469 3.24 3.84 50.59
N LEU A 470 3.41 4.17 49.31
CA LEU A 470 2.62 5.21 48.63
C LEU A 470 1.33 4.66 47.99
N GLY A 471 1.07 3.36 48.16
CA GLY A 471 -0.14 2.69 47.69
C GLY A 471 -0.01 2.10 46.28
N GLU A 472 -1.15 1.62 45.77
CA GLU A 472 -1.32 1.26 44.35
C GLU A 472 -1.61 2.53 43.55
N VAL A 473 -0.93 2.67 42.42
CA VAL A 473 -1.02 3.80 41.50
C VAL A 473 -1.55 3.26 40.18
N ASP A 474 -2.71 3.77 39.78
CA ASP A 474 -3.28 3.51 38.46
C ASP A 474 -2.45 4.22 37.39
N LEU A 475 -2.15 3.50 36.30
CA LEU A 475 -1.46 4.04 35.14
C LEU A 475 -2.48 4.46 34.09
N TYR A 476 -2.23 5.61 33.47
CA TYR A 476 -2.96 6.06 32.30
C TYR A 476 -2.04 5.98 31.09
N ASN A 477 -2.30 5.03 30.19
CA ASN A 477 -1.48 4.72 29.01
C ASN A 477 0.00 4.47 29.35
N GLY A 478 0.26 3.74 30.43
CA GLY A 478 1.61 3.45 30.93
C GLY A 478 2.27 4.58 31.74
N TYR A 479 1.60 5.72 31.95
CA TYR A 479 2.13 6.86 32.72
C TYR A 479 1.46 7.02 34.08
N ALA A 480 2.24 7.41 35.10
CA ALA A 480 1.71 7.95 36.35
C ALA A 480 2.72 8.84 37.07
N SER A 481 2.25 9.54 38.09
CA SER A 481 3.11 10.23 39.03
C SER A 481 2.60 10.09 40.46
N VAL A 482 3.52 9.96 41.42
CA VAL A 482 3.19 9.85 42.85
C VAL A 482 4.14 10.71 43.67
N THR A 483 3.63 11.43 44.66
CA THR A 483 4.43 12.35 45.46
C THR A 483 4.77 11.74 46.81
N TRP A 484 6.02 11.85 47.21
CA TRP A 484 6.49 11.50 48.55
C TRP A 484 6.98 12.74 49.30
N ASN A 485 6.54 12.89 50.55
CA ASN A 485 6.81 14.04 51.42
C ASN A 485 7.95 13.82 52.42
N GLY A 486 8.75 12.75 52.24
CA GLY A 486 9.86 12.44 53.14
C GLY A 486 9.43 11.96 54.53
N CYS A 487 8.19 11.51 54.70
CA CYS A 487 7.71 10.86 55.92
C CYS A 487 7.67 9.33 55.79
N ASP A 488 7.70 8.64 56.93
CA ASP A 488 7.36 7.22 57.03
C ASP A 488 5.83 6.99 57.09
N ASP A 489 5.42 5.71 57.13
CA ASP A 489 4.01 5.30 57.23
C ASP A 489 3.29 5.81 58.52
N SER A 490 4.04 6.22 59.55
CA SER A 490 3.49 6.82 60.77
C SER A 490 3.32 8.34 60.68
N GLY A 491 3.69 8.94 59.54
CA GLY A 491 3.71 10.38 59.34
C GLY A 491 4.93 11.07 59.98
N MET A 492 5.89 10.30 60.49
CA MET A 492 7.10 10.85 61.10
C MET A 492 8.10 11.23 60.03
N LEU A 493 8.73 12.38 60.23
CA LEU A 493 9.72 12.92 59.31
C LEU A 493 11.00 12.07 59.32
N LEU A 494 11.47 11.68 58.14
CA LEU A 494 12.72 10.94 57.99
C LEU A 494 13.94 11.87 57.95
N ALA A 495 15.10 11.33 58.33
CA ALA A 495 16.38 12.05 58.33
C ALA A 495 16.92 12.29 56.91
N SER A 496 17.82 13.28 56.77
CA SER A 496 18.59 13.47 55.54
C SER A 496 19.35 12.20 55.16
N GLY A 497 19.28 11.78 53.90
CA GLY A 497 19.87 10.52 53.48
C GLY A 497 19.47 10.04 52.09
N VAL A 498 20.01 8.88 51.72
CA VAL A 498 19.65 8.19 50.48
C VAL A 498 18.47 7.26 50.74
N TYR A 499 17.47 7.36 49.88
CA TYR A 499 16.29 6.51 49.88
C TYR A 499 16.08 5.92 48.49
N PHE A 500 15.31 4.84 48.41
CA PHE A 500 14.99 4.18 47.16
C PHE A 500 13.47 4.02 47.05
N TYR A 501 12.89 4.45 45.94
CA TYR A 501 11.53 4.02 45.59
C TYR A 501 11.61 2.73 44.79
N CYS A 502 10.74 1.78 45.08
CA CYS A 502 10.54 0.56 44.30
C CYS A 502 9.11 0.58 43.77
N ILE A 503 8.98 0.38 42.46
CA ILE A 503 7.70 0.05 41.85
C ILE A 503 7.64 -1.44 41.61
N GLU A 504 6.49 -2.04 41.87
CA GLU A 504 6.30 -3.46 41.65
C GLU A 504 4.85 -3.84 41.33
N ASN A 505 4.74 -4.85 40.46
CA ASN A 505 3.54 -5.63 40.22
C ASN A 505 3.97 -7.09 39.93
N PRO A 506 3.06 -8.03 39.59
CA PRO A 506 3.43 -9.42 39.34
C PRO A 506 4.45 -9.66 38.20
N ARG A 507 4.65 -8.69 37.29
CA ARG A 507 5.51 -8.81 36.09
C ARG A 507 6.77 -7.95 36.16
N ILE A 508 6.73 -6.82 36.86
CA ILE A 508 7.81 -5.84 36.87
C ILE A 508 8.22 -5.49 38.29
N ARG A 509 9.53 -5.29 38.49
CA ARG A 509 10.10 -4.72 39.71
C ARG A 509 11.26 -3.81 39.34
N LYS A 510 11.15 -2.52 39.64
CA LYS A 510 12.18 -1.52 39.32
C LYS A 510 12.37 -0.56 40.48
N THR A 511 13.58 -0.04 40.61
CA THR A 511 13.99 0.79 41.74
C THR A 511 14.71 2.04 41.24
N GLY A 512 14.41 3.19 41.83
CA GLY A 512 15.14 4.44 41.61
C GLY A 512 15.62 5.08 42.91
N LYS A 513 16.70 5.85 42.81
CA LYS A 513 17.42 6.44 43.95
C LYS A 513 16.98 7.89 44.16
N MET A 514 16.73 8.26 45.41
CA MET A 514 16.39 9.61 45.85
C MET A 514 17.32 10.10 46.95
N ILE A 515 17.53 11.41 47.02
CA ILE A 515 18.32 12.06 48.06
C ILE A 515 17.45 13.09 48.78
N LEU A 516 17.17 12.85 50.06
CA LEU A 516 16.47 13.78 50.95
C LEU A 516 17.49 14.65 51.69
N LEU A 517 17.31 15.97 51.66
CA LEU A 517 18.11 16.98 52.33
C LEU A 517 17.24 17.79 53.29
N ARG A 518 17.47 17.67 54.59
CA ARG A 518 16.86 18.51 55.62
C ARG A 518 17.87 19.37 56.34
#